data_AF-A0A1S8WLN3-F1
#
_entry.id   AF-A0A1S8WLN3-F1
#
_cell.length_a   1.000
_cell.length_b   1.000
_cell.length_c   1.000
_cell.angle_alpha   90.00
_cell.angle_beta   90.00
_cell.angle_gamma   90.00
#
_symmetry.space_group_name_H-M   'P 1'
#
loop_
_entity.id
_entity.type
_entity.pdbx_description
1 polymer ?
#
loop_
_entity_poly.entity_id
_entity_poly.type
_entity_poly.pdbx_seq_one_letter_code
_entity_poly.pdbx_strand_id
1 'polypeptide(L)' 'TEKAEVDQIFNDAIDVLSAEDKRLPQVQTLLSVLRRGIGIHHGDLIPILKEIVEILFTKGLIK' A
#
# COMPACT_ATOMS: atom_id res chain seq x y z
N THR A 1 -8.44 14.18 -3.18
CA THR A 1 -7.52 14.45 -2.05
C THR A 1 -6.40 13.43 -2.10
N GLU A 2 -5.23 13.71 -1.53
CA GLU A 2 -4.09 12.76 -1.53
C GLU A 2 -4.50 11.37 -1.02
N LYS A 3 -5.34 11.33 0.03
CA LYS A 3 -5.90 10.09 0.57
C LYS A 3 -6.70 9.26 -0.46
N ALA A 4 -7.48 9.92 -1.33
CA ALA A 4 -8.26 9.22 -2.35
C ALA A 4 -7.35 8.65 -3.46
N GLU A 5 -6.27 9.35 -3.81
CA GLU A 5 -5.28 8.83 -4.76
C GLU A 5 -4.51 7.64 -4.18
N VAL A 6 -4.12 7.71 -2.90
CA VAL A 6 -3.53 6.58 -2.16
C VAL A 6 -4.47 5.36 -2.18
N ASP A 7 -5.75 5.56 -1.88
CA ASP A 7 -6.75 4.50 -1.88
C ASP A 7 -6.89 3.85 -3.25
N GLN A 8 -6.94 4.67 -4.31
CA GLN A 8 -7.07 4.18 -5.68
C GLN A 8 -5.85 3.35 -6.09
N ILE A 9 -4.64 3.90 -5.94
CA ILE A 9 -3.39 3.19 -6.29
C ILE A 9 -3.26 1.88 -5.51
N PHE A 10 -3.56 1.92 -4.20
CA PHE A 10 -3.49 0.73 -3.36
C PHE A 10 -4.47 -0.34 -3.82
N ASN A 11 -5.75 0.02 -4.00
CA ASN A 11 -6.80 -0.93 -4.40
C ASN A 11 -6.54 -1.53 -5.78
N ASP A 12 -6.11 -0.72 -6.75
CA ASP A 12 -5.77 -1.19 -8.09
C ASP A 12 -4.62 -2.19 -8.06
N ALA A 13 -3.58 -1.91 -7.27
CA ALA A 13 -2.43 -2.79 -7.17
C ALA A 13 -2.76 -4.10 -6.46
N ILE A 14 -3.55 -4.08 -5.38
CA ILE A 14 -3.92 -5.32 -4.68
C ILE A 14 -5.00 -6.13 -5.40
N ASP A 15 -5.63 -5.60 -6.47
CA ASP A 15 -6.78 -6.29 -7.08
C ASP A 15 -6.41 -7.64 -7.70
N VAL A 16 -5.16 -7.80 -8.13
CA VAL A 16 -4.58 -9.05 -8.64
C VAL A 16 -4.42 -10.14 -7.58
N LEU A 17 -4.50 -9.79 -6.29
CA LEU A 17 -4.37 -10.74 -5.19
C LEU A 17 -5.65 -11.55 -4.99
N SER A 18 -5.47 -12.77 -4.47
CA SER A 18 -6.61 -13.60 -4.05
C SER A 18 -7.39 -12.93 -2.92
N ALA A 19 -8.66 -13.32 -2.75
CA ALA A 19 -9.47 -12.82 -1.63
C ALA A 19 -8.86 -13.19 -0.27
N GLU A 20 -8.09 -14.28 -0.18
CA GLU A 20 -7.37 -14.68 1.02
C GLU A 20 -6.18 -13.77 1.29
N ASP A 21 -5.37 -13.47 0.27
CA ASP A 21 -4.21 -12.57 0.40
C ASP A 21 -4.64 -11.14 0.75
N LYS A 22 -5.75 -10.65 0.16
CA LYS A 22 -6.35 -9.35 0.50
C LYS A 22 -6.76 -9.25 1.99
N ARG A 23 -6.98 -10.38 2.67
CA ARG A 23 -7.32 -10.45 4.09
C ARG A 23 -6.10 -10.53 5.02
N LEU A 24 -4.88 -10.63 4.47
CA LEU A 24 -3.68 -10.69 5.30
C LEU A 24 -3.54 -9.40 6.16
N PRO A 25 -3.14 -9.52 7.44
CA PRO A 25 -3.00 -8.38 8.34
C PRO A 25 -2.09 -7.27 7.80
N GLN A 26 -1.02 -7.63 7.10
CA GLN A 26 -0.09 -6.68 6.49
C GLN A 26 -0.75 -5.82 5.40
N VAL A 27 -1.67 -6.37 4.60
CA VAL A 27 -2.38 -5.63 3.54
C VAL A 27 -3.31 -4.59 4.19
N GLN A 28 -4.09 -5.04 5.17
CA GLN A 28 -5.06 -4.17 5.87
C GLN A 28 -4.36 -3.07 6.68
N THR A 29 -3.26 -3.42 7.35
CA THR A 29 -2.48 -2.47 8.15
C THR A 29 -1.80 -1.44 7.25
N LEU A 30 -1.23 -1.87 6.12
CA LEU A 30 -0.49 -0.97 5.24
C LEU A 30 -1.35 0.18 4.72
N LEU A 31 -2.58 -0.10 4.25
CA LEU A 31 -3.48 0.96 3.78
C LEU A 31 -3.75 2.03 4.85
N SER A 32 -3.90 1.61 6.12
CA SER A 32 -4.13 2.55 7.23
C SER A 32 -2.94 3.51 7.46
N VAL A 33 -1.73 3.01 7.25
CA VAL A 33 -0.48 3.78 7.43
C VAL A 33 -0.23 4.69 6.23
N LEU A 34 -0.42 4.18 5.01
CA LEU A 34 -0.27 4.94 3.77
C LEU A 34 -1.22 6.15 3.73
N ARG A 35 -2.47 5.98 4.18
CA ARG A 35 -3.45 7.07 4.31
C ARG A 35 -3.02 8.20 5.25
N ARG A 36 -2.06 7.94 6.14
CA ARG A 36 -1.47 8.93 7.06
C ARG A 36 -0.21 9.58 6.48
N GLY A 37 0.15 9.26 5.23
CA GLY A 37 1.34 9.79 4.58
C GLY A 37 2.64 9.10 5.02
N ILE A 38 2.59 7.89 5.58
CA ILE A 38 3.75 7.19 6.15
C ILE A 38 4.06 5.94 5.30
N GLY A 39 5.31 5.78 4.87
CA GLY A 39 5.83 4.56 4.24
C GLY A 39 6.47 3.61 5.25
N ILE A 40 6.23 2.31 5.09
CA ILE A 40 6.93 1.25 5.84
C ILE A 40 7.56 0.28 4.84
N HIS A 41 8.84 0.03 4.97
CA HIS A 41 9.60 -0.83 4.06
C HIS A 41 10.53 -1.76 4.86
N HIS A 42 9.98 -2.89 5.35
CA HIS A 42 10.76 -3.94 6.04
C HIS A 42 10.97 -5.17 5.13
N GLY A 43 12.01 -5.97 5.44
CA GLY A 43 12.42 -7.13 4.63
C GLY A 43 11.29 -8.15 4.38
N ASP A 44 10.43 -8.38 5.36
CA ASP A 44 9.38 -9.40 5.33
C ASP A 44 8.09 -8.99 4.58
N LEU A 45 8.05 -7.76 4.06
CA LEU A 45 6.88 -7.30 3.32
C LEU A 45 6.79 -8.05 1.98
N ILE A 46 5.60 -8.55 1.63
CA ILE A 46 5.40 -9.21 0.33
C ILE A 46 5.72 -8.25 -0.83
N PRO A 47 6.30 -8.73 -1.94
CA PRO A 47 6.86 -7.87 -3.00
C PRO A 47 5.91 -6.78 -3.50
N ILE A 48 4.64 -7.14 -3.76
CA ILE A 48 3.64 -6.19 -4.27
C ILE A 48 3.39 -5.01 -3.32
N LEU A 49 3.45 -5.24 -2.00
CA LEU A 49 3.26 -4.17 -1.02
C LEU A 49 4.49 -3.25 -0.96
N LYS A 50 5.71 -3.77 -1.25
CA LYS A 50 6.91 -2.94 -1.38
C LYS A 50 6.81 -2.02 -2.59
N GLU A 51 6.40 -2.58 -3.72
CA GLU A 51 6.19 -1.81 -4.96
C GLU A 51 5.15 -0.69 -4.76
N ILE A 52 4.04 -0.96 -4.06
CA ILE A 52 3.05 0.08 -3.74
C ILE A 52 3.67 1.21 -2.90
N VAL A 53 4.47 0.89 -1.88
CA VAL A 53 5.15 1.90 -1.05
C VAL A 53 6.11 2.73 -1.91
N GLU A 54 6.89 2.10 -2.79
CA GLU A 54 7.84 2.78 -3.69
C GLU A 54 7.13 3.71 -4.68
N ILE A 55 6.01 3.28 -5.27
CA ILE A 55 5.18 4.08 -6.18
C ILE A 55 4.65 5.33 -5.46
N LEU A 56 4.06 5.14 -4.26
CA LEU A 56 3.48 6.24 -3.48
C LEU A 56 4.55 7.22 -2.99
N PHE A 57 5.72 6.72 -2.60
CA PHE A 57 6.86 7.56 -2.20
C PHE A 57 7.37 8.40 -3.37
N THR A 58 7.54 7.77 -4.54
CA THR A 58 7.99 8.45 -5.78
C THR A 58 7.00 9.53 -6.23
N LYS A 59 5.69 9.29 -6.05
CA LYS A 59 4.63 10.28 -6.31
C LYS A 59 4.54 11.39 -5.26
N GLY A 60 5.30 11.30 -4.16
CA GLY A 60 5.26 12.27 -3.06
C GLY A 60 4.02 12.19 -2.17
N LEU A 61 3.24 11.10 -2.27
CA LEU A 61 2.00 10.90 -1.51
C LEU A 61 2.26 10.42 -0.08
N ILE A 62 3.45 9.89 0.20
CA ILE A 62 3.91 9.44 1.51
C ILE A 62 5.36 9.86 1.77
N LYS A 63 5.81 9.78 3.02
CA LYS A 63 7.18 10.00 3.49
C LYS A 63 7.76 8.76 4.15
#